data_AF-A0A0M6XPV8-F1
#
_entry.id   AF-A0A0M6XPV8-F1
#
_cell.length_a   1.000
_cell.length_b   1.000
_cell.length_c   1.000
_cell.angle_alpha   90.00
_cell.angle_beta   90.00
_cell.angle_gamma   90.00
#
_symmetry.space_group_name_H-M   'P 1'
#
loop_
_entity.id
_entity.type
_entity.pdbx_description
1 polymer ?
#
loop_
_entity_poly.entity_id
_entity_poly.type
_entity_poly.pdbx_seq_one_letter_code
_entity_poly.pdbx_strand_id
1 'polypeptide(L)'
;MSLRYRPEIDGLRAVAVLPVVAFRFGAPWAPGGFVAVDVFFVISGFLITSIIRRELGEGTFSLAGFYERRIRRILPALFVVIVASLAAAMALFLPHHLRDAGQSAAAATFFASNVLFLLKVGYLDAAAYTKPLLHTWSLPIEEQFFIFVPLILMALAALNRQAILWVGGLTAASFALSAATTTLMPTAAYYRLPWRAWEMGVGALPALKSWPLPHRRALRESVMAGGLLLIGPRSGALSYDADRTAFFLDRLEKAIRRLRGAGKQVMLVYPPPEAEQTVPEAAARTPVRGSDPEDLSISREGFDRRAAGVIEGYDRLVEDYDLLGVRIDRLLCDNRNCDLFLDGTPLFRDTNHLTETAAYTLAPQFIWALRELETIQ
;
A
#
# COMPACT_ATOMS: atom_id res chain seq x y z
N MET A 1 29.65 9.19 -26.72
CA MET A 1 28.46 9.31 -27.60
C MET A 1 27.24 8.88 -26.77
N SER A 2 26.24 9.75 -26.56
CA SER A 2 25.10 9.46 -25.67
C SER A 2 24.36 8.20 -26.13
N LEU A 3 23.71 7.48 -25.21
CA LEU A 3 22.70 6.49 -25.63
C LEU A 3 21.76 7.23 -26.58
N ARG A 4 21.58 6.70 -27.80
CA ARG A 4 20.56 7.22 -28.72
C ARG A 4 19.25 7.21 -27.94
N TYR A 5 18.65 8.38 -27.77
CA TYR A 5 17.38 8.52 -27.06
C TYR A 5 16.37 7.54 -27.65
N ARG A 6 15.72 6.76 -26.78
CA ARG A 6 14.80 5.67 -27.13
C ARG A 6 13.39 6.07 -26.70
N PRO A 7 12.65 6.81 -27.54
CA PRO A 7 11.32 7.31 -27.18
C PRO A 7 10.34 6.18 -26.83
N GLU A 8 10.60 4.96 -27.29
CA GLU A 8 9.76 3.79 -27.03
C GLU A 8 9.77 3.41 -25.53
N ILE A 9 10.91 3.61 -24.86
CA ILE A 9 11.06 3.31 -23.42
C ILE A 9 10.26 4.33 -22.59
N ASP A 10 10.27 5.59 -22.99
CA ASP A 10 9.51 6.63 -22.29
C ASP A 10 8.01 6.52 -22.58
N GLY A 11 7.62 6.07 -23.78
CA GLY A 11 6.25 5.70 -24.09
C GLY A 11 5.73 4.54 -23.21
N LEU A 12 6.56 3.51 -23.00
CA LEU A 12 6.20 2.39 -22.12
C LEU A 12 6.00 2.84 -20.66
N ARG A 13 6.87 3.74 -20.18
CA ARG A 13 6.71 4.36 -18.86
C ARG A 13 5.43 5.18 -18.76
N ALA A 14 5.10 5.99 -19.76
CA ALA A 14 3.87 6.77 -19.77
C ALA A 14 2.63 5.88 -19.70
N VAL A 15 2.60 4.79 -20.48
CA VAL A 15 1.51 3.79 -20.44
C VAL A 15 1.42 3.13 -19.07
N ALA A 16 2.55 2.82 -18.42
CA ALA A 16 2.57 2.25 -17.08
C ALA A 16 1.99 3.19 -16.00
N VAL A 17 1.99 4.51 -16.20
CA VAL A 17 1.35 5.45 -15.25
C VAL A 17 -0.18 5.34 -15.27
N LEU A 18 -0.79 5.06 -16.43
CA LEU A 18 -2.24 5.15 -16.60
C LEU A 18 -3.03 4.23 -15.65
N PRO A 19 -2.66 2.95 -15.46
CA PRO A 19 -3.32 2.09 -14.48
C PRO A 19 -3.16 2.56 -13.03
N VAL A 20 -2.01 3.18 -12.67
CA VAL A 20 -1.79 3.74 -11.32
C VAL A 20 -2.80 4.85 -11.04
N VAL A 21 -2.95 5.75 -12.00
CA VAL A 21 -3.86 6.89 -11.90
C VAL A 21 -5.30 6.39 -11.86
N ALA A 22 -5.69 5.51 -12.78
CA ALA A 22 -7.04 4.93 -12.84
C ALA A 22 -7.43 4.20 -11.55
N PHE A 23 -6.50 3.43 -10.96
CA PHE A 23 -6.71 2.76 -9.67
C PHE A 23 -6.99 3.74 -8.54
N ARG A 24 -6.29 4.88 -8.49
CA ARG A 24 -6.54 5.90 -7.45
C ARG A 24 -7.84 6.66 -7.62
N PHE A 25 -8.40 6.69 -8.84
CA PHE A 25 -9.73 7.22 -9.09
C PHE A 25 -10.86 6.17 -8.92
N GLY A 26 -10.54 4.98 -8.39
CA GLY A 26 -11.54 3.95 -8.09
C GLY A 26 -12.08 3.24 -9.33
N ALA A 27 -11.34 3.24 -10.44
CA ALA A 27 -11.76 2.58 -11.67
C ALA A 27 -11.88 1.04 -11.48
N PRO A 28 -13.08 0.43 -11.62
CA PRO A 28 -13.29 -1.00 -11.34
C PRO A 28 -12.49 -1.94 -12.25
N TRP A 29 -12.07 -1.45 -13.42
CA TRP A 29 -11.30 -2.20 -14.42
C TRP A 29 -9.78 -2.17 -14.17
N ALA A 30 -9.30 -1.45 -13.15
CA ALA A 30 -7.87 -1.30 -12.83
C ALA A 30 -7.50 -1.73 -11.38
N PRO A 31 -8.00 -2.85 -10.81
CA PRO A 31 -7.73 -3.23 -9.43
C PRO A 31 -6.25 -3.55 -9.17
N GLY A 32 -5.44 -3.75 -10.22
CA GLY A 32 -4.00 -4.04 -10.18
C GLY A 32 -3.09 -2.83 -10.37
N GLY A 33 -3.55 -1.59 -10.16
CA GLY A 33 -2.73 -0.38 -10.39
C GLY A 33 -1.39 -0.34 -9.63
N PHE A 34 -1.23 -1.14 -8.57
CA PHE A 34 0.05 -1.31 -7.87
C PHE A 34 1.12 -2.07 -8.70
N VAL A 35 0.72 -2.97 -9.60
CA VAL A 35 1.61 -3.77 -10.48
C VAL A 35 2.36 -2.89 -11.50
N ALA A 36 1.83 -1.70 -11.79
CA ALA A 36 2.49 -0.78 -12.70
C ALA A 36 3.86 -0.30 -12.19
N VAL A 37 4.07 -0.26 -10.87
CA VAL A 37 5.37 0.10 -10.28
C VAL A 37 6.42 -0.96 -10.63
N ASP A 38 6.04 -2.23 -10.74
CA ASP A 38 6.91 -3.34 -11.07
C ASP A 38 7.49 -3.15 -12.49
N VAL A 39 6.67 -2.64 -13.42
CA VAL A 39 7.11 -2.28 -14.78
C VAL A 39 8.15 -1.17 -14.75
N PHE A 40 7.95 -0.14 -13.92
CA PHE A 40 8.94 0.92 -13.74
C PHE A 40 10.27 0.38 -13.23
N PHE A 41 10.24 -0.50 -12.24
CA PHE A 41 11.43 -1.11 -11.65
C PHE A 41 12.19 -1.99 -12.65
N VAL A 42 11.48 -2.79 -13.46
CA VAL A 42 12.09 -3.57 -14.56
C VAL A 42 12.77 -2.64 -15.57
N ILE A 43 12.09 -1.59 -16.03
CA ILE A 43 12.66 -0.63 -16.99
C ILE A 43 13.89 0.07 -16.39
N SER A 44 13.80 0.49 -15.13
CA SER A 44 14.89 1.16 -14.39
C SER A 44 16.11 0.24 -14.27
N GLY A 45 15.91 -1.03 -13.90
CA GLY A 45 16.98 -2.04 -13.85
C GLY A 45 17.68 -2.24 -15.19
N PHE A 46 16.93 -2.33 -16.28
CA PHE A 46 17.49 -2.45 -17.64
C PHE A 46 18.32 -1.22 -18.04
N LEU A 47 17.76 -0.03 -17.87
CA LEU A 47 18.38 1.21 -18.32
C LEU A 47 19.68 1.51 -17.56
N ILE A 48 19.65 1.44 -16.23
CA ILE A 48 20.80 1.75 -15.40
C ILE A 48 21.92 0.72 -15.60
N THR A 49 21.59 -0.56 -15.64
CA THR A 49 22.58 -1.62 -15.93
C THR A 49 23.20 -1.45 -17.31
N SER A 50 22.40 -1.08 -18.32
CA SER A 50 22.90 -0.83 -19.69
C SER A 50 23.86 0.35 -19.74
N ILE A 51 23.55 1.44 -19.03
CA ILE A 51 24.41 2.63 -18.93
C ILE A 51 25.73 2.28 -18.28
N ILE A 52 25.69 1.67 -17.09
CA ILE A 52 26.88 1.34 -16.30
C ILE A 52 27.77 0.37 -17.06
N ARG A 53 27.21 -0.73 -17.58
CA ARG A 53 27.99 -1.74 -18.32
C ARG A 53 28.69 -1.14 -19.53
N ARG A 54 28.01 -0.25 -20.26
CA ARG A 54 28.59 0.42 -21.43
C ARG A 54 29.72 1.37 -21.02
N GLU A 55 29.49 2.24 -20.04
CA GLU A 55 30.51 3.19 -19.56
C GLU A 55 31.73 2.45 -18.96
N LEU A 56 31.52 1.30 -18.31
CA LEU A 56 32.61 0.43 -17.85
C LEU A 56 33.38 -0.19 -19.01
N GLY A 57 32.69 -0.70 -20.03
CA GLY A 57 33.34 -1.25 -21.23
C GLY A 57 34.09 -0.20 -22.05
N GLU A 58 33.65 1.06 -21.99
CA GLU A 58 34.31 2.22 -22.61
C GLU A 58 35.41 2.84 -21.72
N GLY A 59 35.56 2.40 -20.47
CA GLY A 59 36.52 2.97 -19.51
C GLY A 59 36.19 4.39 -19.04
N THR A 60 34.96 4.86 -19.25
CA THR A 60 34.50 6.23 -18.96
C THR A 60 33.62 6.35 -17.72
N PHE A 61 33.34 5.23 -17.04
CA PHE A 61 32.45 5.21 -15.89
C PHE A 61 33.04 5.99 -14.70
N SER A 62 32.23 6.88 -14.13
CA SER A 62 32.54 7.59 -12.88
C SER A 62 31.35 7.51 -11.94
N LEU A 63 31.58 7.04 -10.72
CA LEU A 63 30.55 6.95 -9.70
C LEU A 63 29.98 8.33 -9.35
N ALA A 64 30.84 9.35 -9.23
CA ALA A 64 30.42 10.72 -8.97
C ALA A 64 29.55 11.27 -10.12
N GLY A 65 30.00 11.07 -11.37
CA GLY A 65 29.24 11.50 -12.55
C GLY A 65 27.89 10.78 -12.69
N PHE A 66 27.83 9.50 -12.31
CA PHE A 66 26.58 8.73 -12.26
C PHE A 66 25.55 9.38 -11.31
N TYR A 67 25.94 9.66 -10.07
CA TYR A 67 25.03 10.28 -9.11
C TYR A 67 24.68 11.73 -9.46
N GLU A 68 25.63 12.49 -9.98
CA GLU A 68 25.41 13.87 -10.42
C GLU A 68 24.28 13.96 -11.46
N ARG A 69 24.33 13.12 -12.50
CA ARG A 69 23.28 13.06 -13.54
C ARG A 69 21.91 12.72 -12.96
N ARG A 70 21.87 11.84 -11.96
CA ARG A 70 20.62 11.40 -11.33
C ARG A 70 20.06 12.47 -10.40
N ILE A 71 20.91 13.13 -9.63
CA ILE A 71 20.55 14.28 -8.80
C ILE A 71 19.93 15.40 -9.65
N ARG A 72 20.58 15.80 -10.76
CA ARG A 72 20.07 16.84 -11.68
C ARG A 72 18.74 16.46 -12.33
N ARG A 73 18.46 15.16 -12.48
CA ARG A 73 17.22 14.65 -13.08
C ARG A 73 16.08 14.51 -12.07
N ILE A 74 16.36 14.06 -10.85
CA ILE A 74 15.34 13.62 -9.88
C ILE A 74 14.99 14.74 -8.89
N LEU A 75 16.00 15.40 -8.30
CA LEU A 75 15.75 16.35 -7.22
C LEU A 75 14.86 17.54 -7.62
N PRO A 76 15.00 18.17 -8.81
CA PRO A 76 14.15 19.30 -9.16
C PRO A 76 12.66 18.95 -9.15
N ALA A 77 12.29 17.83 -9.77
CA ALA A 77 10.90 17.37 -9.81
C ALA A 77 10.42 16.95 -8.41
N LEU A 78 11.26 16.24 -7.64
CA LEU A 78 10.92 15.82 -6.29
C LEU A 78 10.63 17.02 -5.37
N PHE A 79 11.49 18.04 -5.39
CA PHE A 79 11.29 19.23 -4.55
C PHE A 79 10.07 20.04 -4.96
N VAL A 80 9.78 20.16 -6.27
CA VAL A 80 8.53 20.78 -6.73
C VAL A 80 7.32 20.05 -6.17
N VAL A 81 7.29 18.71 -6.24
CA VAL A 81 6.20 17.91 -5.68
C VAL A 81 6.10 18.09 -4.16
N ILE A 82 7.23 17.99 -3.43
CA ILE A 82 7.24 18.17 -1.97
C ILE A 82 6.69 19.55 -1.58
N VAL A 83 7.19 20.62 -2.19
CA VAL A 83 6.78 21.99 -1.87
C VAL A 83 5.31 22.21 -2.22
N ALA A 84 4.86 21.77 -3.40
CA ALA A 84 3.47 21.90 -3.81
C ALA A 84 2.52 21.11 -2.90
N SER A 85 2.89 19.87 -2.52
CA SER A 85 2.12 19.04 -1.60
C SER A 85 2.07 19.65 -0.20
N LEU A 86 3.16 20.22 0.32
CA LEU A 86 3.18 20.89 1.61
C LEU A 86 2.36 22.19 1.59
N ALA A 87 2.44 22.98 0.51
CA ALA A 87 1.62 24.18 0.34
C ALA A 87 0.12 23.84 0.33
N ALA A 88 -0.27 22.81 -0.43
CA ALA A 88 -1.65 22.32 -0.44
C ALA A 88 -2.07 21.78 0.94
N ALA A 89 -1.21 21.01 1.61
CA ALA A 89 -1.48 20.50 2.95
C ALA A 89 -1.72 21.65 3.94
N MET A 90 -0.88 22.69 3.94
CA MET A 90 -1.06 23.88 4.81
C MET A 90 -2.42 24.55 4.63
N ALA A 91 -2.98 24.53 3.43
CA ALA A 91 -4.29 25.11 3.14
C ALA A 91 -5.47 24.19 3.49
N LEU A 92 -5.27 22.86 3.47
CA LEU A 92 -6.36 21.87 3.48
C LEU A 92 -6.39 20.98 4.73
N PHE A 93 -5.29 20.83 5.45
CA PHE A 93 -5.13 19.80 6.49
C PHE A 93 -5.23 20.36 7.91
N LEU A 94 -5.79 19.55 8.82
CA LEU A 94 -5.75 19.79 10.26
C LEU A 94 -4.32 19.67 10.82
N PRO A 95 -4.02 20.28 11.99
CA PRO A 95 -2.66 20.33 12.55
C PRO A 95 -1.96 18.97 12.70
N HIS A 96 -2.70 17.90 12.99
CA HIS A 96 -2.12 16.57 13.13
C HIS A 96 -1.71 15.97 11.77
N HIS A 97 -2.55 16.13 10.73
CA HIS A 97 -2.23 15.71 9.36
C HIS A 97 -1.06 16.52 8.76
N LEU A 98 -0.88 17.78 9.17
CA LEU A 98 0.28 18.58 8.80
C LEU A 98 1.59 18.01 9.34
N ARG A 99 1.60 17.48 10.57
CA ARG A 99 2.79 16.81 11.13
C ARG A 99 3.15 15.56 10.33
N ASP A 100 2.16 14.75 9.93
CA ASP A 100 2.38 13.56 9.10
C ASP A 100 2.88 13.92 7.70
N ALA A 101 2.35 14.99 7.10
CA ALA A 101 2.82 15.50 5.82
C ALA A 101 4.28 15.98 5.91
N GLY A 102 4.65 16.70 6.98
CA GLY A 102 6.02 17.15 7.24
C GLY A 102 7.01 15.98 7.43
N GLN A 103 6.61 14.93 8.16
CA GLN A 103 7.42 13.72 8.31
C GLN A 103 7.60 12.99 6.97
N SER A 104 6.53 12.90 6.16
CA SER A 104 6.58 12.30 4.84
C SER A 104 7.50 13.09 3.89
N ALA A 105 7.47 14.43 3.96
CA ALA A 105 8.36 15.30 3.21
C ALA A 105 9.83 15.09 3.60
N ALA A 106 10.13 15.09 4.91
CA ALA A 106 11.48 14.83 5.40
C ALA A 106 11.99 13.45 4.94
N ALA A 107 11.16 12.41 5.09
CA ALA A 107 11.54 11.07 4.64
C ALA A 107 11.72 10.98 3.12
N ALA A 108 10.90 11.69 2.32
CA ALA A 108 11.08 11.76 0.88
C ALA A 108 12.38 12.47 0.48
N THR A 109 12.73 13.58 1.15
CA THR A 109 13.99 14.32 0.92
C THR A 109 15.23 13.46 1.14
N PHE A 110 15.21 12.60 2.16
CA PHE A 110 16.32 11.71 2.49
C PHE A 110 16.22 10.31 1.85
N PHE A 111 15.32 10.11 0.88
CA PHE A 111 15.08 8.81 0.26
C PHE A 111 14.84 7.67 1.27
N ALA A 112 14.03 7.96 2.30
CA ALA A 112 13.67 7.05 3.39
C ALA A 112 12.16 6.87 3.54
N SER A 113 11.35 7.40 2.61
CA SER A 113 9.88 7.33 2.72
C SER A 113 9.33 5.89 2.69
N ASN A 114 10.02 4.95 2.02
CA ASN A 114 9.66 3.54 2.07
C ASN A 114 9.75 2.96 3.50
N VAL A 115 10.76 3.36 4.28
CA VAL A 115 10.92 2.95 5.68
C VAL A 115 9.89 3.62 6.56
N LEU A 116 9.63 4.92 6.36
CA LEU A 116 8.59 5.64 7.10
C LEU A 116 7.24 4.96 6.93
N PHE A 117 6.84 4.65 5.68
CA PHE A 117 5.54 4.03 5.44
C PHE A 117 5.49 2.59 5.93
N LEU A 118 6.56 1.80 5.77
CA LEU A 118 6.66 0.49 6.40
C LEU A 118 6.35 0.52 7.91
N LEU A 119 6.83 1.53 8.63
CA LEU A 119 6.65 1.65 10.08
C LEU A 119 5.30 2.26 10.48
N LYS A 120 4.68 3.05 9.60
CA LYS A 120 3.51 3.86 9.96
C LYS A 120 2.20 3.44 9.32
N VAL A 121 2.20 2.91 8.10
CA VAL A 121 0.98 2.67 7.31
C VAL A 121 1.20 1.55 6.28
N GLY A 122 0.30 0.57 6.23
CA GLY A 122 0.24 -0.34 5.09
C GLY A 122 -0.21 0.38 3.81
N TYR A 123 0.36 0.06 2.63
CA TYR A 123 0.00 0.75 1.37
C TYR A 123 -1.50 0.66 1.01
N LEU A 124 -2.15 -0.41 1.46
CA LEU A 124 -3.59 -0.69 1.25
C LEU A 124 -4.46 -0.28 2.45
N ASP A 125 -3.87 0.38 3.44
CA ASP A 125 -4.58 0.85 4.61
C ASP A 125 -5.37 2.13 4.27
N ALA A 126 -6.51 2.35 4.93
CA ALA A 126 -7.35 3.51 4.67
C ALA A 126 -6.61 4.84 5.00
N ALA A 127 -5.67 4.79 5.96
CA ALA A 127 -4.74 5.87 6.26
C ALA A 127 -3.75 6.23 5.11
N ALA A 128 -3.70 5.43 4.04
CA ALA A 128 -2.88 5.70 2.86
C ALA A 128 -3.50 6.79 1.96
N TYR A 129 -4.81 7.01 2.00
CA TYR A 129 -5.50 8.01 1.16
C TYR A 129 -5.23 9.45 1.59
N THR A 130 -5.01 9.68 2.88
CA THR A 130 -4.74 11.00 3.45
C THR A 130 -3.27 11.42 3.43
N LYS A 131 -2.38 10.60 2.83
CA LYS A 131 -0.93 10.87 2.78
C LYS A 131 -0.52 11.39 1.40
N PRO A 132 -0.39 12.71 1.21
CA PRO A 132 -0.14 13.31 -0.11
C PRO A 132 1.18 12.88 -0.74
N LEU A 133 2.18 12.53 0.08
CA LEU A 133 3.51 12.09 -0.35
C LEU A 133 3.69 10.57 -0.31
N LEU A 134 2.61 9.80 -0.14
CA LEU A 134 2.69 8.34 -0.11
C LEU A 134 3.41 7.80 -1.33
N HIS A 135 3.08 8.29 -2.52
CA HIS A 135 3.63 7.85 -3.81
C HIS A 135 5.15 7.97 -3.95
N THR A 136 5.81 8.70 -3.04
CA THR A 136 7.28 8.84 -3.06
C THR A 136 8.00 7.56 -2.63
N TRP A 137 7.31 6.57 -2.06
CA TRP A 137 7.91 5.37 -1.47
C TRP A 137 8.73 4.51 -2.44
N SER A 138 8.39 4.48 -3.73
CA SER A 138 9.09 3.64 -4.72
C SER A 138 10.46 4.21 -5.09
N LEU A 139 10.60 5.53 -5.03
CA LEU A 139 11.82 6.25 -5.37
C LEU A 139 13.01 5.89 -4.45
N PRO A 140 12.88 5.84 -3.11
CA PRO A 140 13.87 5.27 -2.20
C PRO A 140 14.36 3.87 -2.57
N ILE A 141 13.45 2.96 -2.97
CA ILE A 141 13.83 1.58 -3.32
C ILE A 141 14.71 1.60 -4.57
N GLU A 142 14.35 2.41 -5.55
CA GLU A 142 15.17 2.71 -6.72
C GLU A 142 16.55 3.24 -6.33
N GLU A 143 16.63 4.31 -5.54
CA GLU A 143 17.90 4.88 -5.10
C GLU A 143 18.76 3.89 -4.31
N GLN A 144 18.18 3.10 -3.41
CA GLN A 144 18.89 2.06 -2.65
C GLN A 144 19.48 1.00 -3.58
N PHE A 145 18.71 0.53 -4.57
CA PHE A 145 19.21 -0.40 -5.58
C PHE A 145 20.39 0.20 -6.37
N PHE A 146 20.31 1.49 -6.70
CA PHE A 146 21.36 2.20 -7.44
C PHE A 146 22.62 2.48 -6.63
N ILE A 147 22.60 2.28 -5.31
CA ILE A 147 23.82 2.22 -4.50
C ILE A 147 24.58 0.93 -4.77
N PHE A 148 23.88 -0.20 -4.79
CA PHE A 148 24.53 -1.51 -4.88
C PHE A 148 24.94 -1.88 -6.31
N VAL A 149 24.12 -1.57 -7.32
CA VAL A 149 24.34 -2.04 -8.70
C VAL A 149 25.66 -1.55 -9.30
N PRO A 150 26.02 -0.24 -9.24
CA PRO A 150 27.31 0.20 -9.75
C PRO A 150 28.47 -0.53 -9.08
N LEU A 151 28.40 -0.74 -7.76
CA LEU A 151 29.45 -1.42 -7.00
C LEU A 151 29.59 -2.89 -7.45
N ILE A 152 28.46 -3.58 -7.59
CA ILE A 152 28.41 -4.97 -8.07
C ILE A 152 28.97 -5.06 -9.49
N LEU A 153 28.56 -4.16 -10.40
CA LEU A 153 29.02 -4.18 -11.79
C LEU A 153 30.49 -3.78 -11.93
N MET A 154 30.99 -2.86 -11.11
CA MET A 154 32.42 -2.53 -11.05
C MET A 154 33.24 -3.73 -10.56
N ALA A 155 32.81 -4.41 -9.49
CA ALA A 155 33.47 -5.60 -8.96
C ALA A 155 33.47 -6.76 -9.96
N LEU A 156 32.41 -6.87 -10.77
CA LEU A 156 32.21 -7.94 -11.75
C LEU A 156 32.57 -7.53 -13.18
N ALA A 157 33.17 -6.35 -13.39
CA ALA A 157 33.43 -5.76 -14.70
C ALA A 157 34.31 -6.64 -15.60
N ALA A 158 35.21 -7.43 -15.02
CA ALA A 158 36.09 -8.35 -15.73
C ALA A 158 35.46 -9.75 -15.97
N LEU A 159 34.32 -10.04 -15.37
CA LEU A 159 33.80 -11.41 -15.18
C LEU A 159 32.39 -11.57 -15.76
N ASN A 160 32.18 -11.16 -17.02
CA ASN A 160 30.87 -11.11 -17.69
C ASN A 160 29.91 -12.29 -17.40
N ARG A 161 30.41 -13.54 -17.31
CA ARG A 161 29.59 -14.71 -16.97
C ARG A 161 29.20 -14.77 -15.48
N GLN A 162 30.12 -14.44 -14.58
CA GLN A 162 29.87 -14.39 -13.15
C GLN A 162 28.90 -13.25 -12.80
N ALA A 163 28.95 -12.11 -13.50
CA ALA A 163 27.99 -11.01 -13.33
C ALA A 163 26.54 -11.49 -13.50
N ILE A 164 26.29 -12.31 -14.53
CA ILE A 164 24.95 -12.87 -14.80
C ILE A 164 24.54 -13.86 -13.71
N LEU A 165 25.46 -14.71 -13.25
CA LEU A 165 25.17 -15.67 -12.18
C LEU A 165 24.85 -14.98 -10.85
N TRP A 166 25.62 -13.96 -10.48
CA TRP A 166 25.37 -13.19 -9.25
C TRP A 166 24.07 -12.40 -9.32
N VAL A 167 23.85 -11.64 -10.39
CA VAL A 167 22.61 -10.87 -10.57
C VAL A 167 21.41 -11.81 -10.67
N GLY A 168 21.53 -12.92 -11.39
CA GLY A 168 20.49 -13.95 -11.47
C GLY A 168 20.20 -14.61 -10.14
N GLY A 169 21.23 -14.97 -9.36
CA GLY A 169 21.09 -15.54 -8.03
C GLY A 169 20.42 -14.58 -7.05
N LEU A 170 20.84 -13.30 -7.02
CA LEU A 170 20.22 -12.27 -6.18
C LEU A 170 18.77 -12.01 -6.59
N THR A 171 18.48 -11.99 -7.89
CA THR A 171 17.12 -11.86 -8.44
C THR A 171 16.24 -13.02 -7.97
N ALA A 172 16.72 -14.26 -8.12
CA ALA A 172 15.99 -15.45 -7.70
C ALA A 172 15.77 -15.50 -6.18
N ALA A 173 16.78 -15.15 -5.39
CA ALA A 173 16.69 -15.08 -3.93
C ALA A 173 15.69 -14.00 -3.48
N SER A 174 15.73 -12.82 -4.09
CA SER A 174 14.78 -11.74 -3.82
C SER A 174 13.34 -12.14 -4.19
N PHE A 175 13.15 -12.82 -5.33
CA PHE A 175 11.85 -13.32 -5.75
C PHE A 175 11.32 -14.40 -4.80
N ALA A 176 12.15 -15.37 -4.42
CA ALA A 176 11.78 -16.42 -3.48
C ALA A 176 11.39 -15.84 -2.11
N LEU A 177 12.15 -14.84 -1.64
CA LEU A 177 11.84 -14.10 -0.42
C LEU A 177 10.50 -13.37 -0.53
N SER A 178 10.25 -12.69 -1.67
CA SER A 178 8.99 -12.01 -1.97
C SER A 178 7.79 -12.95 -1.95
N ALA A 179 7.91 -14.08 -2.64
CA ALA A 179 6.86 -15.10 -2.73
C ALA A 179 6.57 -15.75 -1.37
N ALA A 180 7.62 -16.07 -0.59
CA ALA A 180 7.49 -16.75 0.69
C ALA A 180 6.80 -15.90 1.77
N THR A 181 6.97 -14.58 1.74
CA THR A 181 6.48 -13.70 2.82
C THR A 181 5.31 -12.81 2.42
N THR A 182 4.90 -12.78 1.15
CA THR A 182 3.82 -11.90 0.67
C THR A 182 2.52 -12.09 1.47
N THR A 183 2.22 -13.32 1.88
CA THR A 183 1.03 -13.64 2.67
C THR A 183 1.21 -13.40 4.17
N LEU A 184 2.42 -13.59 4.69
CA LEU A 184 2.73 -13.49 6.13
C LEU A 184 3.07 -12.06 6.56
N MET A 185 3.71 -11.28 5.69
CA MET A 185 4.25 -9.95 5.96
C MET A 185 4.05 -9.02 4.74
N PRO A 186 2.80 -8.75 4.34
CA PRO A 186 2.49 -8.02 3.10
C PRO A 186 3.12 -6.62 3.05
N THR A 187 3.08 -5.87 4.15
CA THR A 187 3.66 -4.52 4.23
C THR A 187 5.18 -4.52 4.05
N ALA A 188 5.87 -5.52 4.62
CA ALA A 188 7.31 -5.65 4.47
C ALA A 188 7.70 -6.09 3.05
N ALA A 189 6.95 -7.02 2.45
CA ALA A 189 7.14 -7.44 1.07
C ALA A 189 6.97 -6.27 0.09
N TYR A 190 6.09 -5.32 0.42
CA TYR A 190 5.80 -4.16 -0.41
C TYR A 190 6.86 -3.04 -0.30
N TYR A 191 7.29 -2.66 0.91
CA TYR A 191 8.12 -1.46 1.11
C TYR A 191 9.65 -1.71 1.18
N ARG A 192 10.11 -2.96 1.19
CA ARG A 192 11.53 -3.28 1.39
C ARG A 192 12.24 -3.69 0.10
N LEU A 193 13.42 -3.12 -0.11
CA LEU A 193 14.29 -3.46 -1.25
C LEU A 193 14.56 -4.97 -1.40
N PRO A 194 14.93 -5.74 -0.36
CA PRO A 194 15.28 -7.16 -0.57
C PRO A 194 14.14 -8.02 -1.13
N TRP A 195 12.89 -7.60 -0.94
CA TRP A 195 11.69 -8.27 -1.47
C TRP A 195 11.30 -7.80 -2.88
N ARG A 196 11.81 -6.65 -3.32
CA ARG A 196 11.48 -6.01 -4.60
C ARG A 196 12.65 -5.95 -5.59
N ALA A 197 13.87 -6.22 -5.13
CA ALA A 197 15.08 -6.17 -5.95
C ALA A 197 15.00 -7.10 -7.18
N TRP A 198 14.19 -8.17 -7.12
CA TRP A 198 13.96 -9.05 -8.26
C TRP A 198 13.37 -8.34 -9.49
N GLU A 199 12.54 -7.31 -9.32
CA GLU A 199 11.92 -6.59 -10.44
C GLU A 199 12.98 -5.85 -11.26
N MET A 200 13.84 -5.11 -10.56
CA MET A 200 14.99 -4.46 -11.18
C MET A 200 16.02 -5.47 -11.69
N GLY A 201 16.21 -6.58 -10.99
CA GLY A 201 17.09 -7.68 -11.38
C GLY A 201 16.67 -8.33 -12.70
N VAL A 202 15.37 -8.58 -12.89
CA VAL A 202 14.79 -9.06 -14.15
C VAL A 202 15.09 -8.10 -15.29
N GLY A 203 15.03 -6.79 -15.05
CA GLY A 203 15.43 -5.77 -16.02
C GLY A 203 16.94 -5.73 -16.29
N ALA A 204 17.75 -5.89 -15.24
CA ALA A 204 19.21 -5.86 -15.31
C ALA A 204 19.77 -7.04 -16.11
N LEU A 205 19.14 -8.21 -16.03
CA LEU A 205 19.62 -9.42 -16.73
C LEU A 205 19.77 -9.17 -18.24
N PRO A 206 18.72 -8.82 -19.04
CA PRO A 206 18.82 -8.43 -20.45
C PRO A 206 19.87 -7.37 -20.79
N ALA A 207 20.20 -6.51 -19.82
CA ALA A 207 21.23 -5.51 -19.99
C ALA A 207 22.64 -6.06 -19.81
N LEU A 208 22.85 -7.25 -19.24
CA LEU A 208 24.16 -7.91 -19.11
C LEU A 208 24.52 -8.81 -20.29
N LYS A 209 23.52 -9.41 -20.94
CA LYS A 209 23.72 -10.28 -22.11
C LYS A 209 22.60 -10.08 -23.12
N SER A 210 22.91 -10.15 -24.41
CA SER A 210 21.88 -10.22 -25.44
C SER A 210 21.27 -11.63 -25.43
N TRP A 211 20.02 -11.78 -25.00
CA TRP A 211 19.30 -13.05 -25.21
C TRP A 211 18.74 -13.08 -26.63
N PRO A 212 18.87 -14.20 -27.35
CA PRO A 212 18.28 -14.34 -28.66
C PRO A 212 16.76 -14.23 -28.53
N LEU A 213 16.17 -13.24 -29.18
CA LEU A 213 14.71 -13.15 -29.30
C LEU A 213 14.22 -14.19 -30.31
N PRO A 214 13.03 -14.79 -30.09
CA PRO A 214 12.46 -15.70 -31.06
C PRO A 214 12.32 -15.02 -32.43
N HIS A 215 12.79 -15.69 -33.48
CA HIS A 215 12.78 -15.14 -34.85
C HIS A 215 11.36 -14.94 -35.39
N ARG A 216 10.40 -15.74 -34.89
CA ARG A 216 8.99 -15.67 -35.31
C ARG A 216 8.25 -14.55 -34.60
N ARG A 217 7.75 -13.58 -35.38
CA ARG A 217 6.92 -12.47 -34.90
C ARG A 217 5.72 -12.95 -34.08
N ALA A 218 5.01 -13.96 -34.55
CA ALA A 218 3.87 -14.55 -33.84
C ALA A 218 4.24 -15.02 -32.42
N LEU A 219 5.39 -15.69 -32.25
CA LEU A 219 5.82 -16.16 -30.93
C LEU A 219 6.17 -14.99 -29.98
N ARG A 220 6.76 -13.90 -30.51
CA ARG A 220 6.99 -12.68 -29.73
C ARG A 220 5.70 -12.03 -29.28
N GLU A 221 4.72 -11.93 -30.19
CA GLU A 221 3.40 -11.38 -29.91
C GLU A 221 2.63 -12.24 -28.91
N SER A 222 2.71 -13.57 -29.02
CA SER A 222 2.10 -14.50 -28.06
C SER A 222 2.72 -14.41 -26.67
N VAL A 223 4.04 -14.25 -26.56
CA VAL A 223 4.72 -14.06 -25.26
C VAL A 223 4.29 -12.73 -24.63
N MET A 224 4.21 -11.64 -25.41
CA MET A 224 3.72 -10.36 -24.90
C MET A 224 2.26 -10.43 -24.47
N ALA A 225 1.39 -11.02 -25.28
CA ALA A 225 -0.02 -11.21 -24.96
C ALA A 225 -0.22 -12.08 -23.70
N GLY A 226 0.54 -13.17 -23.57
CA GLY A 226 0.56 -14.01 -22.38
C GLY A 226 1.00 -13.24 -21.13
N GLY A 227 2.02 -12.39 -21.24
CA GLY A 227 2.44 -11.49 -20.16
C GLY A 227 1.36 -10.51 -19.75
N LEU A 228 0.68 -9.85 -20.71
CA LEU A 228 -0.45 -8.96 -20.41
C LEU A 228 -1.62 -9.69 -19.73
N LEU A 229 -1.93 -10.91 -20.17
CA LEU A 229 -2.99 -11.73 -19.58
C LEU A 229 -2.69 -12.12 -18.13
N LEU A 230 -1.42 -12.32 -17.77
CA LEU A 230 -1.01 -12.61 -16.39
C LEU A 230 -1.08 -11.38 -15.46
N ILE A 231 -1.04 -10.16 -16.03
CA ILE A 231 -1.16 -8.87 -15.32
C ILE A 231 -2.63 -8.43 -15.20
N GLY A 232 -3.52 -8.96 -16.04
CA GLY A 232 -4.94 -8.63 -16.05
C GLY A 232 -5.67 -8.96 -14.73
N PRO A 233 -6.79 -8.27 -14.42
CA PRO A 233 -7.53 -8.47 -13.20
C PRO A 233 -8.02 -9.93 -13.10
N ARG A 234 -7.45 -10.69 -12.15
CA ARG A 234 -8.00 -12.00 -11.78
C ARG A 234 -9.25 -11.74 -10.95
N SER A 235 -10.39 -12.17 -11.47
CA SER A 235 -11.75 -12.06 -10.92
C SER A 235 -11.98 -12.78 -9.58
N GLY A 236 -10.92 -13.15 -8.84
CA GLY A 236 -11.00 -13.91 -7.59
C GLY A 236 -11.27 -13.10 -6.33
N ALA A 237 -11.42 -11.78 -6.42
CA ALA A 237 -11.60 -10.91 -5.24
C ALA A 237 -12.84 -11.27 -4.39
N LEU A 238 -13.89 -11.83 -5.01
CA LEU A 238 -15.13 -12.20 -4.31
C LEU A 238 -15.05 -13.52 -3.54
N SER A 239 -14.15 -14.44 -3.91
CA SER A 239 -13.92 -15.69 -3.15
C SER A 239 -12.99 -15.50 -1.96
N TYR A 240 -12.31 -14.34 -1.88
CA TYR A 240 -11.24 -14.09 -0.92
C TYR A 240 -11.73 -13.62 0.46
N ASP A 241 -12.92 -12.99 0.55
CA ASP A 241 -13.45 -12.46 1.81
C ASP A 241 -14.14 -13.50 2.70
N ALA A 242 -14.83 -14.49 2.10
CA ALA A 242 -15.54 -15.51 2.88
C ALA A 242 -14.58 -16.38 3.72
N ASP A 243 -13.43 -16.75 3.15
CA ASP A 243 -12.41 -17.54 3.84
C ASP A 243 -11.76 -16.78 5.01
N ARG A 244 -11.67 -15.44 4.91
CA ARG A 244 -11.11 -14.59 5.97
C ARG A 244 -12.02 -14.46 7.18
N THR A 245 -13.33 -14.29 6.97
CA THR A 245 -14.31 -14.20 8.06
C THR A 245 -14.35 -15.48 8.87
N ALA A 246 -14.41 -16.64 8.21
CA ALA A 246 -14.38 -17.93 8.89
C ALA A 246 -13.08 -18.14 9.68
N PHE A 247 -11.93 -17.82 9.08
CA PHE A 247 -10.64 -17.90 9.76
C PHE A 247 -10.55 -16.97 10.98
N PHE A 248 -11.06 -15.74 10.86
CA PHE A 248 -11.08 -14.78 11.96
C PHE A 248 -11.93 -15.27 13.14
N LEU A 249 -13.14 -15.75 12.87
CA LEU A 249 -14.05 -16.26 13.89
C LEU A 249 -13.49 -17.49 14.63
N ASP A 250 -12.84 -18.43 13.93
CA ASP A 250 -12.15 -19.57 14.56
C ASP A 250 -11.04 -19.12 15.53
N ARG A 251 -10.27 -18.09 15.15
CA ARG A 251 -9.21 -17.55 16.01
C ARG A 251 -9.77 -16.80 17.21
N LEU A 252 -10.84 -16.05 17.01
CA LEU A 252 -11.56 -15.33 18.07
C LEU A 252 -12.14 -16.31 19.10
N GLU A 253 -12.80 -17.38 18.64
CA GLU A 253 -13.34 -18.43 19.50
C GLU A 253 -12.24 -19.09 20.36
N LYS A 254 -11.10 -19.43 19.75
CA LYS A 254 -9.93 -19.97 20.48
C LYS A 254 -9.42 -19.00 21.55
N ALA A 255 -9.43 -17.69 21.27
CA ALA A 255 -9.04 -16.68 22.26
C ALA A 255 -10.05 -16.59 23.42
N ILE A 256 -11.35 -16.60 23.12
CA ILE A 256 -12.43 -16.61 24.11
C ILE A 256 -12.30 -17.83 25.03
N ARG A 257 -12.17 -19.05 24.46
CA ARG A 257 -11.99 -20.30 25.22
C ARG A 257 -10.78 -20.23 26.15
N ARG A 258 -9.65 -19.70 25.67
CA ARG A 258 -8.42 -19.55 26.46
C ARG A 258 -8.60 -18.58 27.62
N LEU A 259 -9.24 -17.44 27.40
CA LEU A 259 -9.47 -16.42 28.44
C LEU A 259 -10.46 -16.93 29.50
N ARG A 260 -11.57 -17.55 29.08
CA ARG A 260 -12.56 -18.16 29.98
C ARG A 260 -11.95 -19.30 30.79
N GLY A 261 -11.16 -20.17 30.16
CA GLY A 261 -10.44 -21.25 30.84
C GLY A 261 -9.42 -20.76 31.88
N ALA A 262 -8.94 -19.52 31.74
CA ALA A 262 -8.09 -18.86 32.74
C ALA A 262 -8.90 -18.06 33.80
N GLY A 263 -10.23 -18.24 33.86
CA GLY A 263 -11.12 -17.57 34.80
C GLY A 263 -11.34 -16.08 34.50
N LYS A 264 -11.07 -15.61 33.28
CA LYS A 264 -11.29 -14.22 32.90
C LYS A 264 -12.72 -13.99 32.41
N GLN A 265 -13.30 -12.85 32.78
CA GLN A 265 -14.50 -12.35 32.13
C GLN A 265 -14.13 -11.84 30.73
N VAL A 266 -15.00 -12.11 29.76
CA VAL A 266 -14.78 -11.76 28.36
C VAL A 266 -16.04 -11.06 27.87
N MET A 267 -15.84 -9.86 27.35
CA MET A 267 -16.86 -9.06 26.69
C MET A 267 -16.52 -9.00 25.21
N LEU A 268 -17.50 -9.21 24.33
CA LEU A 268 -17.30 -9.16 22.89
C LEU A 268 -17.81 -7.83 22.34
N VAL A 269 -16.90 -7.03 21.78
CA VAL A 269 -17.21 -5.71 21.22
C VAL A 269 -17.40 -5.83 19.71
N TYR A 270 -18.58 -5.49 19.22
CA TYR A 270 -18.94 -5.60 17.81
C TYR A 270 -18.29 -4.51 16.96
N PRO A 271 -18.09 -4.75 15.65
CA PRO A 271 -17.47 -3.76 14.76
C PRO A 271 -18.31 -2.47 14.68
N PRO A 272 -17.67 -1.28 14.63
CA PRO A 272 -18.35 -0.04 14.30
C PRO A 272 -18.78 -0.01 12.81
N PRO A 273 -19.68 0.91 12.41
CA PRO A 273 -20.00 1.12 11.02
C PRO A 273 -18.78 1.50 10.19
N GLU A 274 -18.65 0.94 8.99
CA GLU A 274 -17.55 1.24 8.06
C GLU A 274 -18.00 2.25 7.01
N ALA A 275 -17.34 3.40 7.00
CA ALA A 275 -17.51 4.45 6.01
C ALA A 275 -17.00 3.99 4.63
N GLU A 276 -17.78 4.25 3.58
CA GLU A 276 -17.45 3.86 2.20
C GLU A 276 -16.31 4.69 1.60
N GLN A 277 -15.99 5.81 2.25
CA GLN A 277 -14.94 6.75 1.89
C GLN A 277 -14.36 7.37 3.17
N THR A 278 -13.13 7.87 3.09
CA THR A 278 -12.46 8.54 4.21
C THR A 278 -13.30 9.72 4.70
N VAL A 279 -13.75 9.68 5.96
CA VAL A 279 -14.65 10.71 6.53
C VAL A 279 -14.04 12.11 6.46
N PRO A 280 -12.76 12.34 6.84
CA PRO A 280 -12.12 13.65 6.67
C PRO A 280 -12.09 14.18 5.23
N GLU A 281 -11.89 13.30 4.23
CA GLU A 281 -11.87 13.72 2.83
C GLU A 281 -13.26 14.05 2.30
N ALA A 282 -14.25 13.24 2.67
CA ALA A 282 -15.65 13.50 2.38
C ALA A 282 -16.03 14.87 2.94
N ALA A 283 -15.78 15.07 4.24
CA ALA A 283 -16.06 16.29 4.98
C ALA A 283 -15.37 17.51 4.37
N ALA A 284 -14.12 17.41 3.92
CA ALA A 284 -13.43 18.51 3.26
C ALA A 284 -14.03 18.91 1.89
N ARG A 285 -14.70 17.96 1.20
CA ARG A 285 -15.34 18.20 -0.11
C ARG A 285 -16.77 18.72 0.02
N THR A 286 -17.44 18.46 1.14
CA THR A 286 -18.85 18.81 1.37
C THR A 286 -19.11 20.34 1.33
N PRO A 287 -18.29 21.21 1.96
CA PRO A 287 -18.46 22.66 1.90
C PRO A 287 -18.28 23.24 0.50
N VAL A 288 -17.40 22.64 -0.32
CA VAL A 288 -17.18 23.04 -1.73
C VAL A 288 -18.45 22.83 -2.57
N ARG A 289 -19.34 21.93 -2.13
CA ARG A 289 -20.63 21.64 -2.76
C ARG A 289 -21.82 22.34 -2.09
N GLY A 290 -21.57 23.19 -1.09
CA GLY A 290 -22.61 23.91 -0.35
C GLY A 290 -23.41 23.06 0.64
N SER A 291 -22.87 21.89 1.03
CA SER A 291 -23.50 20.98 2.00
C SER A 291 -22.74 21.02 3.34
N ASP A 292 -23.41 20.63 4.41
CA ASP A 292 -22.79 20.52 5.74
C ASP A 292 -22.04 19.17 5.88
N PRO A 293 -20.77 19.16 6.29
CA PRO A 293 -20.06 17.92 6.64
C PRO A 293 -20.79 17.02 7.62
N GLU A 294 -21.58 17.57 8.55
CA GLU A 294 -22.31 16.79 9.55
C GLU A 294 -23.46 15.95 8.97
N ASP A 295 -23.95 16.30 7.77
CA ASP A 295 -24.97 15.52 7.05
C ASP A 295 -24.40 14.23 6.44
N LEU A 296 -23.08 14.02 6.49
CA LEU A 296 -22.45 12.82 5.97
C LEU A 296 -22.84 11.59 6.80
N SER A 297 -23.46 10.63 6.13
CA SER A 297 -23.86 9.36 6.71
C SER A 297 -23.59 8.20 5.75
N ILE A 298 -23.60 6.98 6.28
CA ILE A 298 -23.69 5.76 5.47
C ILE A 298 -25.04 5.09 5.63
N SER A 299 -25.46 4.30 4.64
CA SER A 299 -26.68 3.50 4.75
C SER A 299 -26.52 2.38 5.79
N ARG A 300 -27.49 2.28 6.71
CA ARG A 300 -27.60 1.18 7.68
C ARG A 300 -27.68 -0.17 6.98
N GLU A 301 -28.53 -0.26 5.96
CA GLU A 301 -28.68 -1.48 5.15
C GLU A 301 -27.37 -1.87 4.45
N GLY A 302 -26.64 -0.87 3.94
CA GLY A 302 -25.34 -1.08 3.32
C GLY A 302 -24.31 -1.65 4.30
N PHE A 303 -24.25 -1.11 5.52
CA PHE A 303 -23.41 -1.64 6.58
C PHE A 303 -23.82 -3.06 6.98
N ASP A 304 -25.09 -3.30 7.31
CA ASP A 304 -25.58 -4.61 7.75
C ASP A 304 -25.27 -5.69 6.70
N ARG A 305 -25.43 -5.38 5.41
CA ARG A 305 -25.09 -6.31 4.31
C ARG A 305 -23.60 -6.66 4.27
N ARG A 306 -22.71 -5.70 4.50
CA ARG A 306 -21.25 -5.92 4.51
C ARG A 306 -20.80 -6.65 5.77
N ALA A 307 -21.38 -6.30 6.92
CA ALA A 307 -21.00 -6.81 8.22
C ALA A 307 -21.71 -8.12 8.61
N ALA A 308 -22.73 -8.57 7.86
CA ALA A 308 -23.58 -9.71 8.17
C ALA A 308 -22.79 -10.94 8.64
N GLY A 309 -21.79 -11.39 7.86
CA GLY A 309 -21.03 -12.59 8.19
C GLY A 309 -20.23 -12.50 9.50
N VAL A 310 -19.75 -11.30 9.87
CA VAL A 310 -19.04 -11.08 11.14
C VAL A 310 -20.04 -10.96 12.29
N ILE A 311 -21.12 -10.19 12.11
CA ILE A 311 -22.17 -9.98 13.13
C ILE A 311 -22.83 -11.32 13.48
N GLU A 312 -23.21 -12.14 12.50
CA GLU A 312 -23.77 -13.47 12.71
C GLU A 312 -22.78 -14.40 13.44
N GLY A 313 -21.48 -14.27 13.13
CA GLY A 313 -20.43 -14.99 13.86
C GLY A 313 -20.32 -14.56 15.32
N TYR A 314 -20.43 -13.25 15.59
CA TYR A 314 -20.37 -12.69 16.93
C TYR A 314 -21.59 -13.05 17.75
N ASP A 315 -22.79 -12.97 17.15
CA ASP A 315 -24.05 -13.35 17.80
C ASP A 315 -24.01 -14.81 18.25
N ARG A 316 -23.50 -15.72 17.41
CA ARG A 316 -23.28 -17.13 17.79
C ARG A 316 -22.29 -17.28 18.94
N LEU A 317 -21.15 -16.58 18.92
CA LEU A 317 -20.16 -16.64 19.99
C LEU A 317 -20.68 -16.06 21.31
N VAL A 318 -21.51 -15.03 21.25
CA VAL A 318 -22.15 -14.42 22.43
C VAL A 318 -23.12 -15.42 23.06
N GLU A 319 -23.93 -16.10 22.25
CA GLU A 319 -24.88 -17.12 22.71
C GLU A 319 -24.19 -18.38 23.23
N ASP A 320 -23.25 -18.96 22.47
CA ASP A 320 -22.57 -20.22 22.79
C ASP A 320 -21.73 -20.14 24.08
N TYR A 321 -21.23 -18.96 24.42
CA TYR A 321 -20.33 -18.74 25.56
C TYR A 321 -20.91 -17.85 26.67
N ASP A 322 -22.18 -17.43 26.54
CA ASP A 322 -22.86 -16.54 27.48
C ASP A 322 -22.03 -15.27 27.76
N LEU A 323 -21.64 -14.57 26.69
CA LEU A 323 -20.80 -13.36 26.77
C LEU A 323 -21.68 -12.11 26.76
N LEU A 324 -21.19 -11.03 27.39
CA LEU A 324 -21.79 -9.72 27.14
C LEU A 324 -21.32 -9.21 25.77
N GLY A 325 -22.27 -9.02 24.85
CA GLY A 325 -22.06 -8.41 23.55
C GLY A 325 -22.31 -6.90 23.56
N VAL A 326 -21.31 -6.09 23.20
CA VAL A 326 -21.43 -4.62 23.11
C VAL A 326 -21.58 -4.20 21.64
N ARG A 327 -22.78 -3.75 21.28
CA ARG A 327 -23.17 -3.34 19.93
C ARG A 327 -22.89 -1.86 19.67
N ILE A 328 -21.63 -1.51 19.38
CA ILE A 328 -21.26 -0.12 19.03
C ILE A 328 -22.01 0.35 17.78
N ASP A 329 -22.27 -0.54 16.82
CA ASP A 329 -23.06 -0.23 15.63
C ASP A 329 -24.45 0.32 15.96
N ARG A 330 -25.09 -0.14 17.03
CA ARG A 330 -26.41 0.37 17.45
C ARG A 330 -26.35 1.72 18.14
N LEU A 331 -25.17 2.14 18.59
CA LEU A 331 -24.95 3.47 19.16
C LEU A 331 -24.68 4.52 18.08
N LEU A 332 -24.06 4.09 16.98
CA LEU A 332 -23.62 4.96 15.89
C LEU A 332 -24.55 4.92 14.68
N CYS A 333 -25.58 4.08 14.70
CA CYS A 333 -26.55 3.95 13.63
C CYS A 333 -27.98 4.00 14.15
N ASP A 334 -28.83 4.72 13.43
CA ASP A 334 -30.27 4.56 13.52
C ASP A 334 -30.78 3.45 12.57
N ASN A 335 -32.09 3.41 12.32
CA ASN A 335 -32.72 2.40 11.45
C ASN A 335 -32.45 2.60 9.94
N ARG A 336 -31.90 3.74 9.52
CA ARG A 336 -31.71 4.11 8.11
C ARG A 336 -30.26 4.43 7.80
N ASN A 337 -29.58 5.12 8.70
CA ASN A 337 -28.27 5.71 8.50
C ASN A 337 -27.35 5.44 9.70
N CYS A 338 -26.05 5.46 9.44
CA CYS A 338 -25.03 5.56 10.48
C CYS A 338 -24.33 6.90 10.39
N ASP A 339 -24.19 7.54 11.54
CA ASP A 339 -23.58 8.85 11.67
C ASP A 339 -22.08 8.74 11.47
N LEU A 340 -21.51 9.73 10.79
CA LEU A 340 -20.06 9.88 10.64
C LEU A 340 -19.51 11.04 11.48
N PHE A 341 -20.40 11.79 12.11
CA PHE A 341 -20.14 12.90 13.00
C PHE A 341 -20.96 12.77 14.28
N LEU A 342 -20.43 13.26 15.39
CA LEU A 342 -21.13 13.36 16.65
C LEU A 342 -20.79 14.71 17.27
N ASP A 343 -21.77 15.59 17.42
CA ASP A 343 -21.62 16.97 17.92
C ASP A 343 -20.48 17.74 17.23
N GLY A 344 -20.49 17.76 15.88
CA GLY A 344 -19.45 18.40 15.07
C GLY A 344 -18.07 17.73 15.09
N THR A 345 -17.93 16.59 15.75
CA THR A 345 -16.68 15.82 15.81
C THR A 345 -16.75 14.64 14.82
N PRO A 346 -15.77 14.49 13.91
CA PRO A 346 -15.71 13.33 13.04
C PRO A 346 -15.48 12.06 13.85
N LEU A 347 -16.32 11.05 13.63
CA LEU A 347 -16.25 9.77 14.32
C LEU A 347 -15.06 8.94 13.85
N PHE A 348 -14.68 9.06 12.57
CA PHE A 348 -13.63 8.25 11.95
C PHE A 348 -12.47 9.09 11.42
N ARG A 349 -11.24 8.60 11.60
CA ARG A 349 -10.03 9.21 11.01
C ARG A 349 -9.77 8.72 9.58
N ASP A 350 -10.38 7.60 9.23
CA ASP A 350 -10.31 6.96 7.92
C ASP A 350 -11.67 6.29 7.61
N THR A 351 -11.70 5.15 6.91
CA THR A 351 -12.96 4.46 6.57
C THR A 351 -13.55 3.67 7.74
N ASN A 352 -12.77 3.30 8.77
CA ASN A 352 -13.25 2.37 9.79
C ASN A 352 -12.61 2.54 11.17
N HIS A 353 -11.54 3.32 11.31
CA HIS A 353 -10.92 3.60 12.60
C HIS A 353 -11.54 4.84 13.23
N LEU A 354 -12.01 4.70 14.46
CA LEU A 354 -12.50 5.81 15.26
C LEU A 354 -11.40 6.85 15.52
N THR A 355 -11.77 8.13 15.58
CA THR A 355 -10.89 9.18 16.08
C THR A 355 -10.65 9.00 17.58
N GLU A 356 -9.55 9.56 18.09
CA GLU A 356 -9.27 9.53 19.54
C GLU A 356 -10.42 10.21 20.32
N THR A 357 -10.91 11.33 19.81
CA THR A 357 -12.06 12.04 20.37
C THR A 357 -13.32 11.16 20.38
N ALA A 358 -13.64 10.49 19.28
CA ALA A 358 -14.79 9.59 19.21
C ALA A 358 -14.66 8.41 20.17
N ALA A 359 -13.47 7.84 20.31
CA ALA A 359 -13.20 6.77 21.27
C ALA A 359 -13.44 7.23 22.72
N TYR A 360 -13.02 8.46 23.08
CA TYR A 360 -13.32 9.04 24.40
C TYR A 360 -14.81 9.30 24.59
N THR A 361 -15.53 9.78 23.57
CA THR A 361 -16.98 10.01 23.66
C THR A 361 -17.77 8.71 23.82
N LEU A 362 -17.29 7.61 23.25
CA LEU A 362 -17.90 6.28 23.39
C LEU A 362 -17.50 5.56 24.69
N ALA A 363 -16.42 5.96 25.36
CA ALA A 363 -15.90 5.32 26.57
C ALA A 363 -16.93 5.12 27.70
N PRO A 364 -17.84 6.08 28.00
CA PRO A 364 -18.87 5.89 29.04
C PRO A 364 -19.77 4.67 28.80
N GLN A 365 -20.03 4.29 27.55
CA GLN A 365 -20.87 3.14 27.20
C GLN A 365 -20.18 1.82 27.55
N PHE A 366 -18.87 1.74 27.36
CA PHE A 366 -18.07 0.58 27.80
C PHE A 366 -17.99 0.49 29.31
N ILE A 367 -17.91 1.63 30.01
CA ILE A 367 -17.91 1.66 31.48
C ILE A 367 -19.25 1.16 32.02
N TRP A 368 -20.37 1.50 31.37
CA TRP A 368 -21.68 0.98 31.74
C TRP A 368 -21.78 -0.54 31.52
N ALA A 369 -21.37 -1.04 30.34
CA ALA A 369 -21.34 -2.46 30.04
C ALA A 369 -20.44 -3.26 31.00
N LEU A 370 -19.28 -2.70 31.39
CA LEU A 370 -18.39 -3.30 32.38
C LEU A 370 -19.01 -3.37 33.77
N ARG A 371 -19.79 -2.36 34.19
CA ARG A 371 -20.52 -2.41 35.46
C ARG A 371 -21.64 -3.44 35.46
N GLU A 372 -22.30 -3.62 34.31
CA GLU A 372 -23.35 -4.63 34.18
C GLU A 372 -22.81 -6.06 34.34
N LEU A 373 -21.60 -6.32 33.82
CA LEU A 373 -20.85 -7.57 34.06
C LEU A 373 -20.51 -7.83 35.53
N GLU A 374 -20.32 -6.77 36.33
CA GLU A 374 -20.06 -6.87 37.77
C GLU A 374 -21.36 -7.15 38.56
N THR A 375 -22.52 -6.70 38.06
CA THR A 375 -23.83 -6.87 38.71
C THR A 375 -24.57 -8.18 38.40
N ILE A 376 -24.11 -8.96 37.42
CA ILE A 376 -24.68 -10.30 37.09
C ILE A 376 -24.10 -11.41 38.01
N GLN A 377 -23.29 -11.04 39.02
CA GLN A 377 -22.93 -11.90 40.16
C GLN A 377 -23.92 -11.74 41.31
#